data_AF-A0A662TME1-F1
#
_entry.id   AF-A0A662TME1-F1
#
_cell.length_a   1.000
_cell.length_b   1.000
_cell.length_c   1.000
_cell.angle_alpha   90.00
_cell.angle_beta   90.00
_cell.angle_gamma   90.00
#
_symmetry.space_group_name_H-M   'P 1'
#
loop_
_entity.id
_entity.type
_entity.pdbx_description
1 polymer ?
#
loop_
_entity_poly.entity_id
_entity_poly.type
_entity_poly.pdbx_seq_one_letter_code
_entity_poly.pdbx_strand_id
1 'polypeptide(L)'
;MKMRDYSKVIINFLLKKREASTDELKQLVPERRLYGILAVLDALGMVKRGRKKVTWVGGGNICGKAILVEGLIESITHSPIRIKIVGKEPLKVKIAEEV
;
A
#
# COMPACT_ATOMS: atom_id res chain seq x y z
N MET A 1 -12.64 18.67 5.49
CA MET A 1 -11.91 17.38 5.61
C MET A 1 -10.55 17.61 6.24
N LYS A 2 -10.18 16.79 7.23
CA LYS A 2 -8.83 16.81 7.84
C LYS A 2 -7.85 16.02 6.97
N MET A 3 -6.54 16.21 7.14
CA MET A 3 -5.48 15.59 6.31
C MET A 3 -5.52 14.05 6.30
N ARG A 4 -5.95 13.43 7.41
CA ARG A 4 -6.14 11.96 7.50
C ARG A 4 -7.23 11.46 6.55
N ASP A 5 -8.24 12.27 6.26
CA ASP A 5 -9.35 11.90 5.37
C ASP A 5 -8.86 11.81 3.92
N TYR A 6 -8.03 12.77 3.49
CA TYR A 6 -7.45 12.76 2.14
C TYR A 6 -6.51 11.58 1.90
N SER A 7 -5.70 11.21 2.90
CA SER A 7 -4.78 10.08 2.78
C SER A 7 -5.54 8.76 2.58
N LYS A 8 -6.63 8.55 3.34
CA LYS A 8 -7.50 7.38 3.19
C LYS A 8 -8.16 7.33 1.82
N VAL A 9 -8.62 8.45 1.27
CA VAL A 9 -9.23 8.51 -0.06
C VAL A 9 -8.24 8.03 -1.13
N ILE A 10 -7.01 8.56 -1.12
CA ILE A 10 -5.97 8.19 -2.08
C ILE A 10 -5.58 6.71 -1.95
N ILE A 11 -5.36 6.24 -0.72
CA ILE A 11 -4.99 4.84 -0.45
C ILE A 11 -6.12 3.90 -0.94
N ASN A 12 -7.37 4.16 -0.58
CA ASN A 12 -8.50 3.33 -0.99
C ASN A 12 -8.69 3.31 -2.51
N PHE A 13 -8.49 4.46 -3.17
CA PHE A 13 -8.57 4.55 -4.63
C PHE A 13 -7.48 3.72 -5.30
N LEU A 14 -6.23 3.87 -4.86
CA LEU A 14 -5.08 3.16 -5.41
C LEU A 14 -5.09 1.65 -5.08
N LEU A 15 -5.62 1.24 -3.92
CA LEU A 15 -5.83 -0.17 -3.58
C LEU A 15 -6.81 -0.85 -4.55
N LYS A 16 -7.88 -0.15 -4.94
CA LYS A 16 -8.89 -0.67 -5.88
C LYS A 16 -8.37 -0.69 -7.31
N LYS A 17 -7.80 0.42 -7.78
CA LYS A 17 -7.45 0.60 -9.20
C LYS A 17 -6.05 0.09 -9.55
N ARG A 18 -5.18 -0.09 -8.54
CA ARG A 18 -3.75 -0.44 -8.64
C ARG A 18 -2.88 0.57 -9.37
N GLU A 19 -3.41 1.35 -10.29
CA GLU A 19 -2.73 2.44 -10.98
C GLU A 19 -3.69 3.60 -11.21
N ALA A 20 -3.17 4.83 -11.10
CA ALA A 20 -3.90 6.05 -11.41
C ALA A 20 -2.97 7.09 -12.02
N SER A 21 -3.51 7.95 -12.88
CA SER A 21 -2.82 9.16 -13.29
C SER A 21 -2.79 10.19 -12.17
N THR A 22 -1.78 11.06 -12.17
CA THR A 22 -1.70 12.15 -11.19
C THR A 22 -2.92 13.07 -11.29
N ASP A 23 -3.44 13.29 -12.50
CA ASP A 23 -4.60 14.16 -12.73
C ASP A 23 -5.89 13.57 -12.17
N GLU A 24 -6.10 12.24 -12.25
CA GLU A 24 -7.22 11.57 -11.57
C GLU A 24 -7.13 11.74 -10.05
N LEU A 25 -5.93 11.64 -9.47
CA LEU A 25 -5.74 11.81 -8.03
C LEU A 25 -5.98 13.26 -7.57
N LYS A 26 -5.69 14.26 -8.42
CA LYS A 26 -5.98 15.68 -8.15
C LYS A 26 -7.47 15.99 -8.10
N GLN A 27 -8.30 15.20 -8.79
CA GLN A 27 -9.76 15.35 -8.71
C GLN A 27 -10.33 14.85 -7.37
N LEU A 28 -9.62 13.94 -6.70
CA LEU A 28 -10.06 13.35 -5.43
C LEU A 28 -9.68 14.18 -4.22
N VAL A 29 -8.52 14.86 -4.26
CA VAL A 29 -8.00 15.63 -3.13
C VAL A 29 -7.28 16.89 -3.61
N PRO A 30 -7.23 17.96 -2.78
CA PRO A 30 -6.50 19.19 -3.13
C PRO A 30 -5.03 18.92 -3.47
N GLU A 31 -4.53 19.51 -4.56
CA GLU A 31 -3.19 19.26 -5.10
C GLU A 31 -2.07 19.48 -4.07
N ARG A 32 -2.16 20.55 -3.26
CA ARG A 32 -1.20 20.84 -2.18
C ARG A 32 -1.07 19.69 -1.17
N ARG A 33 -2.13 18.92 -0.95
CA ARG A 33 -2.14 17.77 -0.04
C ARG A 33 -1.72 16.49 -0.74
N LEU A 34 -2.09 16.33 -2.02
CA LEU A 34 -1.77 15.14 -2.80
C LEU A 34 -0.27 14.84 -2.81
N TYR A 35 0.57 15.83 -3.13
CA TYR A 35 2.02 15.59 -3.22
C TYR A 35 2.64 15.21 -1.88
N GLY A 36 2.16 15.77 -0.76
CA GLY A 36 2.61 15.37 0.57
C GLY A 36 2.23 13.93 0.90
N ILE A 37 1.01 13.51 0.55
CA ILE A 37 0.55 12.12 0.72
C ILE A 37 1.39 11.17 -0.14
N LEU A 38 1.57 11.50 -1.42
CA LEU A 38 2.33 10.67 -2.36
C LEU A 38 3.80 10.58 -1.96
N ALA A 39 4.42 11.65 -1.48
CA ALA A 39 5.80 11.63 -0.99
C ALA A 39 5.98 10.67 0.20
N VAL A 40 5.03 10.67 1.15
CA VAL A 40 5.04 9.74 2.28
C VAL A 40 4.84 8.29 1.79
N LEU A 41 3.86 8.05 0.91
CA LEU A 41 3.60 6.71 0.39
C LEU A 41 4.76 6.15 -0.45
N ASP A 42 5.46 7.01 -1.19
CA ASP A 42 6.64 6.65 -1.99
C ASP A 42 7.83 6.35 -1.08
N ALA A 43 8.06 7.17 -0.05
CA ALA A 43 9.06 6.90 0.99
C ALA A 43 8.80 5.60 1.77
N LEU A 44 7.53 5.23 1.94
CA LEU A 44 7.13 3.94 2.53
C LEU A 44 7.18 2.77 1.54
N GLY A 45 7.55 3.00 0.28
CA GLY A 45 7.59 1.97 -0.77
C GLY A 45 6.21 1.36 -1.09
N MET A 46 5.13 2.10 -0.84
CA MET A 46 3.75 1.66 -1.10
C MET A 46 3.29 2.00 -2.51
N VAL A 47 3.83 3.08 -3.07
CA VAL A 47 3.56 3.53 -4.43
C VAL A 47 4.87 3.74 -5.19
N LYS A 48 4.82 3.59 -6.51
CA LYS A 48 5.90 3.99 -7.41
C LYS A 48 5.40 5.15 -8.26
N ARG A 49 6.18 6.23 -8.30
CA ARG A 49 5.85 7.42 -9.08
C ARG A 49 6.52 7.41 -10.45
N GLY A 50 5.71 7.50 -11.50
CA GLY A 50 6.15 7.87 -12.84
C GLY A 50 5.88 9.35 -13.14
N ARG A 51 6.22 9.80 -14.34
CA ARG A 51 6.10 11.22 -14.75
C ARG A 51 4.67 11.77 -14.67
N LYS A 52 3.65 10.93 -14.89
CA LYS A 52 2.21 11.29 -14.82
C LYS A 52 1.34 10.19 -14.19
N LYS A 53 1.95 9.18 -13.57
CA LYS A 53 1.27 7.99 -13.08
C LYS A 53 1.77 7.63 -11.69
N VAL A 54 0.87 7.07 -10.90
CA VAL A 54 1.14 6.53 -9.58
C VAL A 54 0.61 5.11 -9.57
N THR A 55 1.51 4.16 -9.37
CA THR A 55 1.16 2.73 -9.30
C THR A 55 1.27 2.29 -7.85
N TRP A 56 0.20 1.69 -7.32
CA TRP A 56 0.24 1.00 -6.04
C TRP A 56 1.06 -0.27 -6.18
N VAL A 57 2.28 -0.24 -5.65
CA VAL A 57 3.17 -1.40 -5.66
C VAL A 57 2.94 -2.31 -4.46
N GLY A 58 2.35 -1.80 -3.38
CA GLY A 58 1.97 -2.60 -2.21
C GLY A 58 3.18 -3.23 -1.53
N GLY A 59 3.71 -2.54 -0.50
CA GLY A 59 4.63 -3.14 0.46
C GLY A 59 5.98 -3.59 -0.10
N GLY A 60 6.76 -2.68 -0.69
CA GLY A 60 8.22 -2.81 -0.85
C GLY A 60 8.74 -4.01 -1.66
N ASN A 61 10.05 -3.99 -1.94
CA ASN A 61 10.77 -5.16 -2.45
C ASN A 61 11.23 -5.98 -1.22
N ILE A 62 10.59 -7.12 -0.96
CA ILE A 62 10.81 -7.94 0.25
C ILE A 62 11.84 -9.04 -0.03
N CYS A 63 12.90 -8.72 -0.76
CA CYS A 63 13.98 -9.66 -1.06
C CYS A 63 14.95 -9.71 0.14
N GLY A 64 15.20 -10.89 0.70
CA GLY A 64 16.03 -11.07 1.91
C GLY A 64 15.39 -10.54 3.20
N LYS A 65 14.06 -10.46 3.26
CA LYS A 65 13.30 -9.97 4.42
C LYS A 65 12.16 -10.91 4.75
N ALA A 66 11.86 -11.05 6.04
CA ALA A 66 10.75 -11.86 6.53
C ALA A 66 9.45 -11.03 6.64
N ILE A 67 8.34 -11.60 6.18
CA ILE A 67 7.00 -11.06 6.44
C ILE A 67 6.45 -11.75 7.69
N LEU A 68 6.34 -11.00 8.77
CA LEU A 68 5.75 -11.48 10.02
C LEU A 68 4.27 -11.11 10.06
N VAL A 69 3.42 -12.11 10.21
CA VAL A 69 1.97 -11.95 10.32
C VAL A 69 1.54 -12.43 11.70
N GLU A 70 1.05 -11.50 12.53
CA GLU A 70 0.64 -11.74 13.92
C GLU A 70 -0.90 -11.71 14.03
N GLY A 71 -1.47 -12.74 14.65
CA GLY A 71 -2.90 -12.88 14.94
C GLY A 71 -3.43 -14.28 14.63
N LEU A 72 -4.70 -14.55 14.92
CA LEU A 72 -5.35 -15.83 14.62
C LEU A 72 -5.55 -16.02 13.11
N ILE A 73 -4.73 -16.90 12.51
CA ILE A 73 -4.82 -17.27 11.10
C ILE A 73 -5.92 -18.31 10.90
N GLU A 74 -6.83 -18.03 9.97
CA GLU A 74 -7.87 -18.97 9.52
C GLU A 74 -7.34 -19.91 8.45
N SER A 75 -6.66 -19.37 7.43
CA SER A 75 -6.11 -20.16 6.33
C SER A 75 -4.90 -19.50 5.66
N ILE A 76 -4.04 -20.36 5.12
CA ILE A 76 -2.88 -19.97 4.29
C ILE A 76 -2.99 -20.74 2.98
N THR A 77 -2.91 -20.03 1.86
CA THR A 77 -2.79 -20.61 0.53
C THR A 77 -1.47 -20.17 -0.08
N HIS A 78 -0.61 -21.14 -0.39
CA HIS A 78 0.71 -20.91 -0.98
C HIS A 78 0.73 -21.38 -2.43
N SER A 79 1.26 -20.54 -3.32
CA SER A 79 1.65 -20.88 -4.69
C SER A 79 3.07 -20.36 -4.97
N PRO A 80 3.75 -20.83 -6.03
CA PRO A 80 5.11 -20.41 -6.36
C PRO A 80 5.29 -18.89 -6.54
N ILE A 81 4.20 -18.15 -6.75
CA ILE A 81 4.23 -16.70 -7.05
C ILE A 81 3.37 -15.87 -6.10
N ARG A 82 2.63 -16.49 -5.17
CA ARG A 82 1.70 -15.77 -4.29
C ARG A 82 1.45 -16.54 -3.01
N ILE A 83 1.40 -15.79 -1.90
CA ILE A 83 0.88 -16.26 -0.62
C ILE A 83 -0.37 -15.45 -0.29
N LYS A 84 -1.47 -16.15 0.03
CA LYS A 84 -2.70 -15.55 0.57
C LYS A 84 -2.86 -16.00 2.00
N ILE A 85 -3.03 -15.05 2.91
CA ILE A 85 -3.25 -15.31 4.34
C ILE A 85 -4.59 -14.69 4.73
N VAL A 86 -5.44 -15.46 5.41
CA VAL A 86 -6.75 -15.03 5.91
C VAL A 86 -6.75 -15.19 7.42
N GLY A 87 -7.12 -14.13 8.15
CA GLY A 87 -7.25 -14.16 9.59
C GLY A 87 -8.70 -14.34 10.02
N LYS A 88 -8.92 -15.01 11.16
CA LYS A 88 -10.22 -14.98 11.85
C LYS A 88 -10.53 -13.62 12.47
N GLU A 89 -9.48 -12.80 12.62
CA GLU A 89 -9.50 -11.44 13.14
C GLU A 89 -8.50 -10.56 12.34
N PRO A 90 -8.50 -9.24 12.54
CA PRO A 90 -7.53 -8.35 11.88
C PRO A 90 -6.08 -8.75 12.20
N LEU A 91 -5.32 -9.10 11.18
CA LEU A 91 -3.92 -9.48 11.30
C LEU A 91 -3.01 -8.25 11.31
N LYS A 92 -1.95 -8.28 12.11
CA LYS A 92 -0.86 -7.30 12.05
C LYS A 92 0.24 -7.83 11.15
N VAL A 93 0.74 -7.00 10.24
CA VAL A 93 1.83 -7.37 9.32
C VAL A 93 3.04 -6.49 9.60
N LYS A 94 4.20 -7.11 9.77
CA LYS A 94 5.51 -6.46 9.93
C LYS A 94 6.48 -7.04 8.89
N ILE A 95 7.48 -6.23 8.52
CA ILE A 95 8.60 -6.67 7.70
C ILE A 95 9.84 -6.61 8.60
N ALA A 96 10.54 -7.74 8.74
CA ALA A 96 11.78 -7.85 9.50
C ALA A 96 12.94 -8.23 8.57
N GLU A 97 14.17 -7.93 8.97
CA GLU A 97 15.35 -8.49 8.29
C GLU A 97 15.47 -9.96 8.65
N GLU A 98 15.83 -10.78 7.66
CA GLU A 98 16.14 -12.18 7.87
C GLU A 98 17.66 -12.25 8.08
N VAL A 99 18.09 -12.59 9.30
CA VAL A 99 19.51 -12.71 9.71
C VAL A 99 20.06 -14.06 9.26
#